data_AF-A0A7J4BUC8-F1
#
_entry.id   AF-A0A7J4BUC8-F1
#
_cell.length_a   1.000
_cell.length_b   1.000
_cell.length_c   1.000
_cell.angle_alpha   90.00
_cell.angle_beta   90.00
_cell.angle_gamma   90.00
#
_symmetry.space_group_name_H-M   'P 1'
#
loop_
_entity.id
_entity.type
_entity.pdbx_description
1 polymer ?
#
loop_
_entity_poly.entity_id
_entity_poly.type
_entity_poly.pdbx_seq_one_letter_code
_entity_poly.pdbx_strand_id
1 'polypeptide(L)'
;YRDVRISKIWEGTNGIQALDLAGRKITQGFGKNLRHLLWPLTEFIEENRENPEMDEFNKPLHQGVRGLQQITLLMIAEGMADPHFLAAGATDYCRYFGNILLAYMWAKMAKVSLKRKGEPFYDAKLASARFFFKRIYPETISLAAKIQSGPKPLMDYPEAMM
;
A
#
# COMPACT_ATOMS: atom_id res chain seq x y z
N TYR A 1 10.99 22.62 -2.24
CA TYR A 1 10.50 22.12 -0.93
C TYR A 1 9.32 22.93 -0.40
N ARG A 2 9.38 24.28 -0.36
CA ARG A 2 8.26 25.12 0.11
C ARG A 2 6.98 24.91 -0.70
N ASP A 3 7.08 24.88 -2.02
CA ASP A 3 5.91 24.81 -2.91
C ASP A 3 5.16 23.49 -2.83
N VAL A 4 5.85 22.39 -2.49
CA VAL A 4 5.23 21.06 -2.32
C VAL A 4 4.74 20.81 -0.90
N ARG A 5 4.94 21.73 0.04
CA ARG A 5 4.47 21.54 1.43
C ARG A 5 2.96 21.71 1.54
N ILE A 6 2.37 22.58 0.72
CA ILE A 6 0.92 22.86 0.74
C ILE A 6 0.08 21.66 0.30
N SER A 7 0.62 20.78 -0.55
CA SER A 7 -0.11 19.63 -1.12
C SER A 7 -0.55 18.59 -0.09
N LYS A 8 0.05 18.58 1.10
CA LYS A 8 -0.33 17.67 2.20
C LYS A 8 -1.41 18.26 3.12
N ILE A 9 -1.78 19.52 2.92
CA ILE A 9 -2.61 20.33 3.83
C ILE A 9 -3.89 20.79 3.12
N TRP A 10 -3.74 21.35 1.93
CA TRP A 10 -4.83 21.92 1.15
C TRP A 10 -5.69 20.82 0.51
N GLU A 11 -6.99 21.10 0.30
CA GLU A 11 -8.02 20.14 -0.18
C GLU A 11 -8.19 18.88 0.70
N GLY A 12 -7.92 19.03 2.00
CA GLY A 12 -8.01 17.97 2.98
C GLY A 12 -6.63 17.41 3.30
N THR A 13 -6.28 17.45 4.58
CA THR A 13 -4.96 17.00 5.04
C THR A 13 -4.76 15.51 4.75
N ASN A 14 -3.52 15.07 4.64
CA ASN A 14 -3.21 13.65 4.44
C ASN A 14 -3.92 12.72 5.44
N GLY A 15 -4.10 13.16 6.69
CA GLY A 15 -4.84 12.39 7.71
C GLY A 15 -6.32 12.26 7.38
N ILE A 16 -6.96 13.34 6.92
CA ILE A 16 -8.36 13.31 6.47
C ILE A 16 -8.52 12.42 5.22
N GLN A 17 -7.59 12.51 4.26
CA GLN A 17 -7.60 11.64 3.08
C GLN A 17 -7.45 10.17 3.46
N ALA A 18 -6.58 9.88 4.43
CA ALA A 18 -6.37 8.53 4.94
C ALA A 18 -7.60 7.97 5.66
N LEU A 19 -8.25 8.78 6.51
CA LEU A 19 -9.51 8.44 7.16
C LEU A 19 -10.63 8.21 6.15
N ASP A 20 -10.72 9.03 5.11
CA ASP A 20 -11.70 8.87 4.03
C ASP A 20 -11.50 7.53 3.30
N LEU A 21 -10.25 7.20 2.95
CA LEU A 21 -9.92 5.93 2.33
C LEU A 21 -10.33 4.75 3.22
N ALA A 22 -9.89 4.75 4.48
CA ALA A 22 -10.07 3.66 5.42
C ALA A 22 -11.54 3.47 5.86
N GLY A 23 -12.22 4.57 6.20
CA GLY A 23 -13.57 4.54 6.76
C GLY A 23 -14.69 4.54 5.72
N ARG A 24 -14.50 5.20 4.56
CA ARG A 24 -15.59 5.45 3.60
C ARG A 24 -15.38 4.79 2.24
N LYS A 25 -14.20 4.87 1.63
CA LYS A 25 -14.02 4.44 0.23
C LYS A 25 -13.90 2.93 0.04
N ILE A 26 -13.19 2.25 0.93
CA ILE A 26 -12.97 0.80 0.81
C ILE A 26 -14.17 -0.03 1.26
N THR A 27 -14.98 0.50 2.18
CA THR A 27 -16.23 -0.13 2.66
C THR A 27 -17.40 0.11 1.72
N GLN A 28 -17.32 1.14 0.86
CA GLN A 28 -18.40 1.56 -0.03
C GLN A 28 -18.95 0.42 -0.89
N GLY A 29 -20.29 0.32 -0.92
CA GLY A 29 -21.00 -0.70 -1.69
C GLY A 29 -20.64 -2.13 -1.26
N PHE A 30 -20.48 -2.37 0.04
CA PHE A 30 -20.04 -3.64 0.61
C PHE A 30 -18.71 -4.11 -0.02
N GLY A 31 -17.71 -3.21 -0.01
CA GLY A 31 -16.39 -3.51 -0.55
C GLY A 31 -16.32 -3.64 -2.08
N LYS A 32 -17.30 -3.10 -2.81
CA LYS A 32 -17.29 -3.13 -4.29
C LYS A 32 -16.04 -2.48 -4.88
N ASN A 33 -15.64 -1.33 -4.33
CA ASN A 33 -14.45 -0.60 -4.79
C ASN A 33 -13.17 -1.41 -4.55
N LEU A 34 -13.05 -2.03 -3.37
CA LEU A 34 -11.90 -2.88 -3.04
C LEU A 34 -11.80 -4.07 -3.99
N ARG A 35 -12.92 -4.75 -4.26
CA ARG A 35 -12.96 -5.86 -5.23
C ARG A 35 -12.53 -5.43 -6.63
N HIS A 36 -13.04 -4.28 -7.10
CA HIS A 36 -12.68 -3.74 -8.41
C HIS A 36 -11.19 -3.40 -8.51
N LEU A 37 -10.58 -2.88 -7.44
CA LEU A 37 -9.15 -2.61 -7.38
C LEU A 37 -8.30 -3.88 -7.33
N LEU A 38 -8.72 -4.87 -6.54
CA LEU A 38 -7.97 -6.11 -6.36
C LEU A 38 -7.94 -6.96 -7.63
N TRP A 39 -9.00 -6.91 -8.45
CA TRP A 39 -9.10 -7.68 -9.68
C TRP A 39 -7.87 -7.55 -10.61
N PRO A 40 -7.50 -6.36 -11.11
CA PRO A 40 -6.34 -6.21 -11.99
C PRO A 40 -5.01 -6.55 -11.30
N LEU A 41 -4.93 -6.44 -9.97
CA LEU A 41 -3.75 -6.84 -9.21
C LEU A 41 -3.61 -8.37 -9.22
N THR A 42 -4.68 -9.09 -8.88
CA THR A 42 -4.69 -10.55 -8.84
C THR A 42 -4.53 -11.15 -10.23
N GLU A 43 -5.18 -10.58 -11.24
CA GLU A 43 -5.05 -11.01 -12.63
C GLU A 43 -3.59 -10.89 -13.10
N PHE A 44 -2.96 -9.73 -12.89
CA PHE A 44 -1.54 -9.55 -13.23
C PHE A 44 -0.63 -10.52 -12.47
N ILE A 45 -0.92 -10.80 -11.19
CA ILE A 45 -0.12 -11.75 -10.41
C ILE A 45 -0.20 -13.16 -11.01
N GLU A 46 -1.40 -13.63 -11.32
CA GLU A 46 -1.59 -14.97 -11.89
C GLU A 46 -0.99 -15.07 -13.30
N GLU A 47 -1.18 -14.05 -14.15
CA GLU A 47 -0.56 -14.00 -15.50
C GLU A 47 0.97 -14.14 -15.48
N ASN A 48 1.63 -13.72 -14.41
CA ASN A 48 3.09 -13.74 -14.29
C ASN A 48 3.59 -14.78 -13.29
N ARG A 49 2.70 -15.66 -12.80
CA ARG A 49 3.04 -16.67 -11.78
C ARG A 49 4.07 -17.69 -12.25
N GLU A 50 4.03 -18.04 -13.53
CA GLU A 50 4.91 -19.02 -14.15
C GLU A 50 6.07 -18.38 -14.93
N ASN A 51 6.30 -17.07 -14.78
CA ASN A 51 7.41 -16.37 -15.44
C ASN A 51 8.59 -16.16 -14.48
N PRO A 52 9.68 -16.94 -14.59
CA PRO A 52 10.80 -16.86 -13.65
C PRO A 52 11.50 -15.49 -13.65
N GLU A 53 11.52 -14.77 -14.77
CA GLU A 53 12.13 -13.43 -14.83
C GLU A 53 11.32 -12.38 -14.08
N MET A 54 10.02 -12.64 -13.86
CA MET A 54 9.14 -11.77 -13.10
C MET A 54 9.10 -12.09 -11.61
N ASP A 55 9.65 -13.24 -11.18
CA ASP A 55 9.55 -13.70 -9.78
C ASP A 55 10.05 -12.68 -8.77
N GLU A 56 11.12 -11.94 -9.10
CA GLU A 56 11.70 -10.92 -8.22
C GLU A 56 10.75 -9.74 -7.92
N PHE A 57 9.73 -9.53 -8.76
CA PHE A 57 8.71 -8.49 -8.60
C PHE A 57 7.34 -9.08 -8.24
N ASN A 58 6.98 -10.22 -8.83
CA ASN A 58 5.64 -10.80 -8.73
C ASN A 58 5.39 -11.45 -7.36
N LYS A 59 6.38 -12.17 -6.81
CA LYS A 59 6.28 -12.78 -5.47
C LYS A 59 6.07 -11.75 -4.36
N PRO A 60 6.89 -10.68 -4.23
CA PRO A 60 6.65 -9.66 -3.21
C PRO A 60 5.34 -8.91 -3.45
N LEU A 61 4.96 -8.64 -4.70
CA LEU A 61 3.65 -8.03 -5.01
C LEU A 61 2.49 -8.92 -4.53
N HIS A 62 2.54 -10.22 -4.79
CA HIS A 62 1.54 -11.17 -4.32
C HIS A 62 1.40 -11.16 -2.80
N GLN A 63 2.53 -11.21 -2.08
CA GLN A 63 2.55 -11.13 -0.61
C GLN A 63 1.92 -9.82 -0.12
N GLY A 64 2.31 -8.68 -0.71
CA GLY A 64 1.77 -7.38 -0.32
C GLY A 64 0.28 -7.21 -0.62
N VAL A 65 -0.22 -7.74 -1.75
CA VAL A 65 -1.65 -7.73 -2.10
C VAL A 65 -2.46 -8.61 -1.14
N ARG A 66 -1.95 -9.78 -0.77
CA ARG A 66 -2.58 -10.61 0.28
C ARG A 66 -2.60 -9.88 1.62
N GLY A 67 -1.50 -9.24 2.00
CA GLY A 67 -1.43 -8.41 3.20
C GLY A 67 -2.42 -7.23 3.15
N LEU A 68 -2.60 -6.60 1.98
CA LEU A 68 -3.58 -5.52 1.81
C LEU A 68 -4.99 -6.01 2.13
N GLN A 69 -5.38 -7.18 1.60
CA GLN A 69 -6.69 -7.79 1.86
C GLN A 69 -6.88 -8.04 3.36
N GLN A 70 -5.88 -8.65 4.02
CA GLN A 70 -5.93 -8.96 5.45
C GLN A 70 -6.04 -7.70 6.32
N ILE A 71 -5.18 -6.71 6.06
CA ILE A 71 -5.19 -5.44 6.80
C ILE A 71 -6.50 -4.68 6.56
N THR A 72 -7.02 -4.71 5.33
CA THR A 72 -8.31 -4.07 5.04
C THR A 72 -9.43 -4.70 5.84
N LEU A 73 -9.48 -6.03 5.90
CA LEU A 73 -10.49 -6.74 6.70
C LEU A 73 -10.34 -6.45 8.19
N LEU A 74 -9.11 -6.40 8.71
CA LEU A 74 -8.83 -6.00 10.09
C LEU A 74 -9.33 -4.58 10.39
N MET A 75 -8.98 -3.61 9.54
CA MET A 75 -9.41 -2.21 9.68
C MET A 75 -10.93 -2.08 9.70
N ILE A 76 -11.64 -2.87 8.88
CA ILE A 76 -13.10 -2.87 8.84
C ILE A 76 -13.67 -3.50 10.11
N ALA A 77 -13.19 -4.69 10.49
CA ALA A 77 -13.72 -5.44 11.62
C ALA A 77 -13.52 -4.69 12.96
N GLU A 78 -12.29 -4.28 13.25
CA GLU A 78 -11.97 -3.57 14.48
C GLU A 78 -12.53 -2.14 14.45
N GLY A 79 -12.55 -1.50 13.28
CA GLY A 79 -13.10 -0.17 13.09
C GLY A 79 -14.60 -0.04 13.34
N MET A 80 -15.35 -1.12 13.13
CA MET A 80 -16.77 -1.17 13.48
C MET A 80 -17.00 -1.24 15.00
N ALA A 81 -16.06 -1.81 15.74
CA ALA A 81 -16.14 -1.94 17.20
C ALA A 81 -15.54 -0.72 17.92
N ASP A 82 -14.41 -0.21 17.44
CA ASP A 82 -13.69 0.93 18.00
C ASP A 82 -13.24 1.91 16.90
N PRO A 83 -13.88 3.09 16.79
CA PRO A 83 -13.46 4.13 15.85
C PRO A 83 -12.01 4.58 16.01
N HIS A 84 -11.42 4.47 17.22
CA HIS A 84 -10.00 4.81 17.43
C HIS A 84 -9.06 3.86 16.68
N PHE A 85 -9.47 2.62 16.43
CA PHE A 85 -8.67 1.68 15.63
C PHE A 85 -8.48 2.20 14.20
N LEU A 86 -9.57 2.65 13.56
CA LEU A 86 -9.50 3.27 12.23
C LEU A 86 -8.61 4.52 12.27
N ALA A 87 -8.79 5.38 13.27
CA ALA A 87 -8.02 6.62 13.37
C ALA A 87 -6.52 6.38 13.55
N ALA A 88 -6.15 5.44 14.43
CA ALA A 88 -4.76 5.08 14.68
C ALA A 88 -4.09 4.46 13.44
N GLY A 89 -4.80 3.58 12.72
CA GLY A 89 -4.24 2.86 11.57
C GLY A 89 -4.34 3.58 10.22
N ALA A 90 -5.19 4.61 10.08
CA ALA A 90 -5.56 5.16 8.78
C ALA A 90 -4.36 5.65 7.94
N THR A 91 -3.45 6.42 8.54
CA THR A 91 -2.30 7.01 7.81
C THR A 91 -1.34 5.92 7.34
N ASP A 92 -1.02 4.95 8.20
CA ASP A 92 -0.16 3.83 7.85
C ASP A 92 -0.82 2.93 6.81
N TYR A 93 -2.13 2.70 6.92
CA TYR A 93 -2.93 1.97 5.94
C TYR A 93 -2.91 2.64 4.57
N CYS A 94 -3.12 3.96 4.50
CA CYS A 94 -3.07 4.72 3.26
C CYS A 94 -1.69 4.61 2.58
N ARG A 95 -0.62 4.64 3.37
CA ARG A 95 0.75 4.48 2.86
C ARG A 95 1.03 3.04 2.40
N TYR A 96 0.55 2.05 3.15
CA TYR A 96 0.64 0.64 2.76
C TYR A 96 -0.05 0.44 1.40
N PHE A 97 -1.28 0.93 1.28
CA PHE A 97 -2.08 0.89 0.05
C PHE A 97 -1.34 1.53 -1.14
N GLY A 98 -0.78 2.73 -0.95
CA GLY A 98 0.02 3.41 -1.97
C GLY A 98 1.25 2.60 -2.41
N ASN A 99 1.96 1.98 -1.47
CA ASN A 99 3.11 1.13 -1.78
C ASN A 99 2.71 -0.10 -2.61
N ILE A 100 1.55 -0.72 -2.36
CA ILE A 100 1.05 -1.83 -3.20
C ILE A 100 0.77 -1.36 -4.63
N LEU A 101 0.13 -0.22 -4.81
CA LEU A 101 -0.17 0.32 -6.15
C LEU A 101 1.10 0.71 -6.92
N LEU A 102 2.08 1.31 -6.22
CA LEU A 102 3.38 1.60 -6.82
C LEU A 102 4.13 0.32 -7.20
N ALA A 103 4.12 -0.71 -6.35
CA ALA A 103 4.72 -2.01 -6.65
C ALA A 103 4.08 -2.64 -7.90
N TYR A 104 2.76 -2.56 -8.02
CA TYR A 104 2.05 -3.03 -9.21
C TYR A 104 2.50 -2.30 -10.48
N MET A 105 2.58 -0.97 -10.45
CA MET A 105 3.06 -0.19 -11.59
C MET A 105 4.53 -0.49 -11.94
N TRP A 106 5.39 -0.65 -10.92
CA TRP A 106 6.78 -1.06 -11.12
C TRP A 106 6.90 -2.45 -11.73
N ALA A 107 6.10 -3.42 -11.27
CA ALA A 107 6.07 -4.76 -11.85
C ALA A 107 5.58 -4.74 -13.31
N LYS A 108 4.57 -3.94 -13.65
CA LYS A 108 4.13 -3.75 -15.05
C LYS A 108 5.24 -3.18 -15.92
N MET A 109 5.92 -2.13 -15.45
CA MET A 109 7.06 -1.55 -16.17
C MET A 109 8.20 -2.56 -16.32
N ALA A 110 8.47 -3.36 -15.29
CA ALA A 110 9.48 -4.42 -15.34
C ALA A 110 9.12 -5.48 -16.39
N LYS A 111 7.87 -5.98 -16.43
CA LYS A 111 7.39 -6.94 -17.44
C LYS A 111 7.66 -6.46 -18.88
N VAL A 112 7.43 -5.18 -19.15
CA VAL A 112 7.72 -4.58 -20.47
C VAL A 112 9.23 -4.46 -20.70
N SER A 113 9.98 -4.02 -19.69
CA SER A 113 11.42 -3.77 -19.79
C SER A 113 12.24 -5.05 -19.94
N LEU A 114 11.81 -6.16 -19.35
CA LEU A 114 12.44 -7.48 -19.50
C LEU A 114 12.50 -7.94 -20.97
N LYS A 115 11.55 -7.51 -21.80
CA LYS A 115 11.51 -7.84 -23.25
C LYS A 115 12.51 -7.02 -24.09
N ARG A 116 13.11 -5.98 -23.50
CA ARG A 116 13.98 -5.00 -24.17
C ARG A 116 15.30 -4.79 -23.40
N LYS A 117 15.80 -5.86 -22.79
CA LYS A 117 17.08 -5.86 -22.08
C LYS A 117 18.22 -5.43 -23.00
N GLY A 118 19.16 -4.67 -22.46
CA GLY A 118 20.31 -4.13 -23.21
C GLY A 118 20.05 -2.75 -23.81
N GLU A 119 18.80 -2.28 -23.83
CA GLU A 119 18.49 -0.88 -24.14
C GLU A 119 18.61 -0.03 -22.86
N PRO A 120 19.43 1.05 -22.85
CA PRO A 120 19.77 1.79 -21.62
C PRO A 120 18.57 2.28 -20.80
N PHE A 121 17.49 2.69 -21.46
CA PHE A 121 16.27 3.16 -20.78
C PHE A 121 15.56 2.01 -20.03
N TYR A 122 15.44 0.84 -20.65
CA TYR A 122 14.74 -0.31 -20.07
C TYR A 122 15.58 -0.95 -18.96
N ASP A 123 16.90 -0.98 -19.11
CA ASP A 123 17.81 -1.42 -18.05
C ASP A 123 17.72 -0.49 -16.83
N ALA A 124 17.65 0.83 -17.04
CA ALA A 124 17.44 1.80 -15.95
C ALA A 124 16.07 1.63 -15.26
N LYS A 125 15.01 1.28 -16.02
CA LYS A 125 13.69 0.97 -15.45
C LYS A 125 13.71 -0.29 -14.59
N LEU A 126 14.39 -1.35 -15.04
CA LEU A 126 14.58 -2.57 -14.25
C LEU A 126 15.37 -2.30 -12.97
N ALA A 127 16.46 -1.54 -13.06
CA ALA A 127 17.25 -1.14 -11.90
C ALA A 127 16.42 -0.34 -10.89
N SER A 128 15.58 0.60 -11.37
CA SER A 128 14.68 1.39 -10.53
C SER A 128 13.60 0.54 -9.85
N ALA A 129 13.01 -0.41 -10.58
CA ALA A 129 12.05 -1.35 -10.02
C ALA A 129 12.69 -2.20 -8.91
N ARG A 130 13.89 -2.76 -9.17
CA ARG A 130 14.64 -3.52 -8.17
C ARG A 130 14.95 -2.70 -6.93
N PHE A 131 15.39 -1.45 -7.10
CA PHE A 131 15.61 -0.54 -5.98
C PHE A 131 14.34 -0.33 -5.16
N PHE A 132 13.21 -0.03 -5.81
CA PHE A 132 11.93 0.15 -5.12
C PHE A 132 11.55 -1.11 -4.32
N PHE A 133 11.56 -2.28 -4.95
CA PHE A 133 11.18 -3.55 -4.29
C PHE A 133 12.14 -3.95 -3.15
N LYS A 134 13.43 -3.61 -3.23
CA LYS A 134 14.42 -4.00 -2.21
C LYS A 134 14.65 -2.96 -1.12
N ARG A 135 14.39 -1.67 -1.37
CA ARG A 135 14.75 -0.58 -0.46
C ARG A 135 13.57 0.22 0.06
N ILE A 136 12.47 0.30 -0.69
CA ILE A 136 11.29 1.09 -0.31
C ILE A 136 10.14 0.18 0.10
N TYR A 137 9.79 -0.77 -0.76
CA TYR A 137 8.66 -1.67 -0.58
C TYR A 137 8.65 -2.48 0.74
N PRO A 138 9.80 -2.90 1.33
CA PRO A 138 9.81 -3.56 2.63
C PRO A 138 9.20 -2.74 3.77
N GLU A 139 9.04 -1.42 3.60
CA GLU A 139 8.29 -0.56 4.52
C GLU A 139 6.87 -1.09 4.81
N THR A 140 6.24 -1.76 3.85
CA THR A 140 4.93 -2.41 4.00
C THR A 140 4.86 -3.36 5.20
N ILE A 141 5.95 -4.05 5.54
CA ILE A 141 6.04 -4.94 6.70
C ILE A 141 5.90 -4.12 8.00
N SER A 142 6.64 -3.02 8.10
CA SER A 142 6.57 -2.15 9.29
C SER A 142 5.22 -1.43 9.42
N LEU A 143 4.62 -1.03 8.29
CA LEU A 143 3.30 -0.40 8.27
C LEU A 143 2.22 -1.39 8.72
N ALA A 144 2.28 -2.64 8.25
CA ALA A 144 1.37 -3.69 8.69
C ALA A 144 1.44 -3.90 10.22
N ALA A 145 2.66 -3.98 10.76
CA ALA A 145 2.86 -4.14 12.21
C ALA A 145 2.29 -2.97 13.02
N LYS A 146 2.46 -1.72 12.56
CA LYS A 146 1.88 -0.54 13.21
C LYS A 146 0.36 -0.53 13.20
N ILE A 147 -0.25 -0.95 12.09
CA ILE A 147 -1.71 -1.04 12.00
C ILE A 147 -2.22 -2.12 12.96
N GLN A 148 -1.54 -3.27 13.01
CA GLN A 148 -1.90 -4.40 13.86
C GLN A 148 -1.72 -4.13 15.35
N SER A 149 -0.87 -3.17 15.77
CA SER A 149 -0.73 -2.83 17.19
C SER A 149 -1.96 -2.13 17.77
N GLY A 150 -2.88 -1.66 16.93
CA GLY A 150 -4.11 -1.02 17.34
C GLY A 150 -3.89 0.32 18.06
N PRO A 151 -4.96 0.91 18.62
CA PRO A 151 -4.92 2.25 19.20
C PRO A 151 -4.36 2.28 20.62
N LYS A 152 -4.39 1.15 21.34
CA LYS A 152 -4.11 1.11 22.79
C LYS A 152 -2.80 1.81 23.21
N PRO A 153 -1.65 1.54 22.58
CA PRO A 153 -0.40 2.22 22.97
C PRO A 153 -0.42 3.73 22.75
N LEU A 154 -1.23 4.23 21.80
CA LEU A 154 -1.41 5.65 21.53
C LEU A 154 -2.38 6.29 22.54
N MET A 155 -3.48 5.60 22.85
CA MET A 155 -4.52 6.11 23.75
C MET A 155 -4.12 6.05 25.22
N ASP A 156 -3.28 5.08 25.60
CA ASP A 156 -2.76 4.94 26.96
C ASP A 156 -1.53 5.84 27.22
N TYR A 157 -1.07 6.61 26.23
CA TYR A 157 0.11 7.46 26.39
C TYR A 157 -0.17 8.60 27.38
N PRO A 158 0.69 8.81 28.40
CA PRO A 158 0.45 9.83 29.42
C PRO A 158 0.59 11.24 28.82
N GLU A 159 -0.54 11.91 28.58
CA GLU A 159 -0.58 13.26 27.99
C GLU A 159 0.22 14.30 28.78
N ALA A 160 0.28 14.18 30.10
CA ALA A 160 1.04 15.09 30.97
C ALA A 160 2.57 15.02 30.74
N MET A 161 3.06 14.07 29.94
CA MET A 161 4.47 13.87 29.61
C MET A 161 4.79 14.21 28.13
N MET A 162 3.85 14.79 27.37
CA MET A 162 4.07 15.35 26.02
C MET A 162 4.43 16.84 26.10
#